data_AF-A0A7C7PRQ4-F1
#
_entry.id   AF-A0A7C7PRQ4-F1
#
_cell.length_a   1.000
_cell.length_b   1.000
_cell.length_c   1.000
_cell.angle_alpha   90.00
_cell.angle_beta   90.00
_cell.angle_gamma   90.00
#
_symmetry.space_group_name_H-M   'P 1'
#
loop_
_entity.id
_entity.type
_entity.pdbx_description
1 polymer ?
#
loop_
_entity_poly.entity_id
_entity_poly.type
_entity_poly.pdbx_seq_one_letter_code
_entity_poly.pdbx_strand_id
1 'polypeptide(L)'
;FTKSQPMSAVGPGAEIGILATSVWNNPEPEVAVAVNSRGSIVGATLGNDVNLRDVEGRSALLLGRAKDNNASCALGPFIRLLDETFDMAALARTAIEVEVTGEDGFTIADTYPLSAISRSPEELVRQAFNADHQYPDGLVLFLGTMFAPIQDREVPGEGFTHKLGDIVTIRSRELGALVNRVNHCDKIAPWTFGSLALMRNLAQRGLLT
;
A
#
# COMPACT_ATOMS: atom_id res chain seq x y z
N PHE A 1 10.87 -4.54 3.65
CA PHE A 1 10.64 -5.80 2.90
C PHE A 1 10.17 -5.43 1.51
N THR A 2 10.20 -6.36 0.55
CA THR A 2 9.58 -6.14 -0.77
C THR A 2 8.10 -6.47 -0.68
N LYS A 3 7.23 -5.50 -0.94
CA LYS A 3 5.78 -5.69 -0.88
C LYS A 3 5.22 -6.40 -2.10
N SER A 4 5.57 -5.91 -3.29
CA SER A 4 4.97 -6.37 -4.54
C SER A 4 5.89 -6.11 -5.73
N GLN A 5 5.67 -6.81 -6.83
CA GLN A 5 6.41 -6.60 -8.08
C GLN A 5 6.05 -5.26 -8.75
N PRO A 6 6.95 -4.64 -9.53
CA PRO A 6 6.59 -3.53 -10.40
C PRO A 6 5.40 -3.88 -11.30
N MET A 7 4.49 -2.92 -11.49
CA MET A 7 3.24 -3.05 -12.25
C MET A 7 2.16 -3.98 -11.65
N SER A 8 2.38 -4.58 -10.47
CA SER A 8 1.37 -5.43 -9.81
C SER A 8 0.42 -4.68 -8.88
N ALA A 9 0.76 -3.44 -8.48
CA ALA A 9 -0.09 -2.63 -7.63
C ALA A 9 -1.38 -2.22 -8.35
N VAL A 10 -2.51 -2.29 -7.65
CA VAL A 10 -3.82 -1.85 -8.17
C VAL A 10 -4.11 -0.40 -7.78
N GLY A 11 -5.04 0.23 -8.51
CA GLY A 11 -5.43 1.63 -8.28
C GLY A 11 -6.74 1.79 -7.51
N PRO A 12 -7.23 3.04 -7.35
CA PRO A 12 -8.54 3.31 -6.77
C PRO A 12 -9.68 2.64 -7.54
N GLY A 13 -10.68 2.19 -6.81
CA GLY A 13 -11.85 1.47 -7.33
C GLY A 13 -11.59 0.00 -7.66
N ALA A 14 -10.34 -0.44 -7.68
CA ALA A 14 -9.99 -1.84 -7.90
C ALA A 14 -10.26 -2.70 -6.66
N GLU A 15 -10.37 -4.01 -6.89
CA GLU A 15 -10.38 -5.00 -5.82
C GLU A 15 -8.99 -5.19 -5.23
N ILE A 16 -8.94 -5.45 -3.92
CA ILE A 16 -7.73 -5.85 -3.20
C ILE A 16 -7.89 -7.28 -2.66
N GLY A 17 -6.80 -8.04 -2.66
CA GLY A 17 -6.81 -9.48 -2.47
C GLY A 17 -6.40 -9.94 -1.07
N ILE A 18 -7.21 -10.83 -0.49
CA ILE A 18 -6.85 -11.66 0.66
C ILE A 18 -6.86 -13.14 0.27
N LEU A 19 -6.01 -13.97 0.88
CA LEU A 19 -6.04 -15.41 0.62
C LEU A 19 -7.33 -16.03 1.17
N ALA A 20 -7.96 -16.94 0.43
CA ALA A 20 -9.15 -17.67 0.89
C ALA A 20 -8.93 -18.48 2.18
N THR A 21 -7.67 -18.84 2.46
CA THR A 21 -7.29 -19.55 3.68
C THR A 21 -6.87 -18.63 4.82
N SER A 22 -6.79 -17.31 4.60
CA SER A 22 -6.41 -16.37 5.66
C SER A 22 -7.63 -16.07 6.52
N VAL A 23 -7.49 -16.28 7.83
CA VAL A 23 -8.57 -16.05 8.80
C VAL A 23 -8.41 -14.73 9.55
N TRP A 24 -7.22 -14.13 9.51
CA TRP A 24 -6.94 -12.85 10.16
C TRP A 24 -6.08 -11.97 9.24
N ASN A 25 -6.69 -10.91 8.71
CA ASN A 25 -6.07 -9.98 7.77
C ASN A 25 -6.65 -8.57 7.91
N ASN A 26 -5.89 -7.55 7.51
CA ASN A 26 -6.29 -6.16 7.67
C ASN A 26 -5.69 -5.28 6.57
N PRO A 27 -6.22 -4.06 6.36
CA PRO A 27 -5.54 -3.08 5.54
C PRO A 27 -4.42 -2.46 6.37
N GLU A 28 -3.33 -2.10 5.73
CA GLU A 28 -2.31 -1.25 6.35
C GLU A 28 -2.31 0.06 5.56
N PRO A 29 -3.08 1.06 6.02
CA PRO A 29 -3.12 2.37 5.40
C PRO A 29 -1.78 3.07 5.58
N GLU A 30 -1.21 3.59 4.50
CA GLU A 30 0.12 4.19 4.55
C GLU A 30 0.23 5.38 3.60
N VAL A 31 1.19 6.24 3.91
CA VAL A 31 1.82 7.07 2.88
C VAL A 31 2.96 6.26 2.27
N ALA A 32 3.05 6.29 0.94
CA ALA A 32 4.18 5.76 0.20
C ALA A 32 4.89 6.88 -0.56
N VAL A 33 6.22 6.90 -0.55
CA VAL A 33 7.03 7.91 -1.26
C VAL A 33 7.56 7.36 -2.57
N ALA A 34 7.47 8.15 -3.64
CA ALA A 34 8.12 7.87 -4.90
C ALA A 34 9.57 8.37 -4.84
N VAL A 35 10.52 7.48 -5.07
CA VAL A 35 11.96 7.73 -4.99
C VAL A 35 12.56 7.51 -6.36
N ASN A 36 13.34 8.47 -6.86
CA ASN A 36 13.99 8.35 -8.15
C ASN A 36 15.26 7.47 -8.08
N SER A 37 15.89 7.24 -9.24
CA SER A 37 17.11 6.43 -9.37
C SER A 37 18.36 6.96 -8.66
N ARG A 38 18.29 8.18 -8.10
CA ARG A 38 19.36 8.79 -7.28
C ARG A 38 19.06 8.73 -5.79
N GLY A 39 18.01 8.01 -5.38
CA GLY A 39 17.59 7.92 -3.98
C GLY A 39 16.91 9.18 -3.46
N SER A 40 16.49 10.12 -4.32
CA SER A 40 15.76 11.33 -3.88
C SER A 40 14.26 11.07 -3.89
N ILE A 41 13.57 11.47 -2.82
CA ILE A 41 12.10 11.52 -2.78
C ILE A 41 11.64 12.61 -3.75
N VAL A 42 10.74 12.26 -4.66
CA VAL A 42 10.18 13.18 -5.68
C VAL A 42 8.68 13.37 -5.55
N GLY A 43 8.00 12.58 -4.72
CA GLY A 43 6.57 12.70 -4.47
C GLY A 43 6.08 11.68 -3.46
N ALA A 44 4.79 11.77 -3.15
CA ALA A 44 4.10 10.86 -2.24
C ALA A 44 2.71 10.46 -2.78
N THR A 45 2.19 9.34 -2.30
CA THR A 45 0.86 8.82 -2.62
C THR A 45 0.31 8.06 -1.42
N LEU A 46 -0.98 7.72 -1.42
CA LEU A 46 -1.53 6.79 -0.43
C LEU A 46 -1.29 5.36 -0.92
N GLY A 47 -1.14 4.46 0.05
CA GLY A 47 -1.00 3.04 -0.22
C GLY A 47 -1.79 2.20 0.77
N ASN A 48 -2.19 1.01 0.30
CA ASN A 48 -2.70 -0.05 1.15
C ASN A 48 -1.76 -1.26 1.05
N ASP A 49 -1.03 -1.54 2.12
CA ASP A 49 -0.26 -2.77 2.28
C ASP A 49 -1.14 -3.86 2.91
N VAL A 50 -2.00 -4.49 2.11
CA VAL A 50 -2.88 -5.56 2.61
C VAL A 50 -2.06 -6.67 3.22
N ASN A 51 -2.38 -7.03 4.47
CA ASN A 51 -1.58 -7.94 5.26
C ASN A 51 -2.40 -9.13 5.76
N LEU A 52 -1.84 -10.32 5.63
CA LEU A 52 -2.39 -11.56 6.17
C LEU A 52 -1.70 -11.87 7.50
N ARG A 53 -2.22 -11.30 8.58
CA ARG A 53 -1.65 -11.36 9.94
C ARG A 53 -1.48 -12.79 10.45
N ASP A 54 -2.44 -13.66 10.14
CA ASP A 54 -2.34 -15.08 10.50
C ASP A 54 -1.18 -15.79 9.81
N VAL A 55 -0.80 -15.37 8.60
CA VAL A 55 0.36 -15.90 7.87
C VAL A 55 1.66 -15.27 8.39
N GLU A 56 1.68 -13.95 8.56
CA GLU A 56 2.84 -13.19 9.05
C GLU A 56 3.25 -13.64 10.46
N GLY A 57 2.30 -13.73 11.39
CA GLY A 57 2.54 -14.04 12.80
C GLY A 57 3.07 -15.44 13.06
N ARG A 58 2.97 -16.36 12.08
CA ARG A 58 3.47 -17.73 12.22
C ARG A 58 4.98 -17.85 12.05
N SER A 59 5.57 -17.04 11.18
CA SER A 59 7.02 -17.06 10.92
C SER A 59 7.44 -15.89 10.05
N ALA A 60 8.60 -15.28 10.36
CA ALA A 60 9.23 -14.29 9.49
C ALA A 60 9.53 -14.82 8.07
N LEU A 61 9.72 -16.13 7.90
CA LEU A 61 9.94 -16.76 6.59
C LEU A 61 8.69 -16.75 5.71
N LEU A 62 7.52 -16.46 6.27
CA LEU A 62 6.25 -16.39 5.55
C LEU A 62 5.87 -14.97 5.13
N LEU A 63 6.72 -13.97 5.38
CA LEU A 63 6.42 -12.56 5.09
C LEU A 63 6.07 -12.35 3.61
N GLY A 64 6.80 -12.99 2.68
CA GLY A 64 6.46 -12.93 1.25
C GLY A 64 5.06 -13.46 0.95
N ARG A 65 4.67 -14.58 1.59
CA ARG A 65 3.31 -15.15 1.44
C ARG A 65 2.24 -14.28 2.10
N ALA A 66 2.58 -13.56 3.17
CA ALA A 66 1.65 -12.66 3.83
C ALA A 66 1.43 -11.36 3.06
N LYS A 67 2.41 -10.91 2.26
CA LYS A 67 2.46 -9.57 1.68
C LYS A 67 2.36 -9.51 0.15
N ASP A 68 2.91 -10.47 -0.59
CA ASP A 68 3.02 -10.44 -2.07
C ASP A 68 2.05 -11.42 -2.73
N ASN A 69 0.76 -11.07 -2.76
CA ASN A 69 -0.31 -11.84 -3.39
C ASN A 69 -0.97 -11.00 -4.49
N ASN A 70 -1.79 -11.64 -5.36
CA ASN A 70 -2.53 -10.90 -6.38
C ASN A 70 -3.38 -9.78 -5.74
N ALA A 71 -3.20 -8.55 -6.20
CA ALA A 71 -3.87 -7.36 -5.68
C ALA A 71 -3.70 -7.10 -4.16
N SER A 72 -2.60 -7.55 -3.54
CA SER A 72 -2.32 -7.24 -2.12
C SER A 72 -1.74 -5.83 -1.90
N CYS A 73 -1.38 -5.12 -2.96
CA CYS A 73 -0.78 -3.80 -2.93
C CYS A 73 -1.66 -2.84 -3.73
N ALA A 74 -2.10 -1.75 -3.10
CA ALA A 74 -2.79 -0.66 -3.79
C ALA A 74 -2.06 0.66 -3.59
N LEU A 75 -2.06 1.51 -4.62
CA LEU A 75 -1.46 2.85 -4.61
C LEU A 75 -2.39 3.83 -5.32
N GLY A 76 -2.38 5.10 -4.89
CA GLY A 76 -3.07 6.17 -5.60
C GLY A 76 -3.73 7.18 -4.65
N PRO A 77 -4.70 7.97 -5.15
CA PRO A 77 -5.17 8.04 -6.54
C PRO A 77 -4.19 8.66 -7.53
N PHE A 78 -3.18 9.38 -7.03
CA PHE A 78 -2.12 9.98 -7.83
C PHE A 78 -0.84 10.04 -7.01
N ILE A 79 0.28 10.28 -7.68
CA ILE A 79 1.53 10.68 -7.02
C ILE A 79 1.54 12.22 -6.98
N ARG A 80 1.48 12.79 -5.78
CA ARG A 80 1.68 14.21 -5.55
C ARG A 80 3.17 14.49 -5.57
N LEU A 81 3.65 15.13 -6.64
CA LEU A 81 5.04 15.54 -6.73
C LEU A 81 5.36 16.59 -5.67
N LEU A 82 6.59 16.55 -5.16
CA LEU A 82 7.08 17.60 -4.29
C LEU A 82 7.31 18.88 -5.10
N ASP A 83 6.81 20.00 -4.59
CA ASP A 83 6.93 21.33 -5.20
C ASP A 83 6.95 22.41 -4.10
N GLU A 84 6.89 23.69 -4.47
CA GLU A 84 6.92 24.80 -3.51
C GLU A 84 5.72 24.84 -2.55
N THR A 85 4.64 24.12 -2.87
CA THR A 85 3.39 24.08 -2.09
C THR A 85 3.21 22.78 -1.31
N PHE A 86 3.93 21.72 -1.68
CA PHE A 86 3.94 20.43 -1.02
C PHE A 86 5.38 19.92 -0.91
N ASP A 87 6.09 20.39 0.11
CA ASP A 87 7.47 19.98 0.40
C ASP A 87 7.52 18.83 1.43
N MET A 88 8.73 18.41 1.82
CA MET A 88 8.92 17.37 2.84
C MET A 88 8.32 17.74 4.20
N ALA A 89 8.29 19.04 4.54
CA ALA A 89 7.69 19.50 5.79
C ALA A 89 6.16 19.39 5.75
N ALA A 90 5.53 19.71 4.61
CA ALA A 90 4.11 19.47 4.37
C ALA A 90 3.77 17.98 4.41
N LEU A 91 4.59 17.14 3.75
CA LEU A 91 4.45 15.68 3.80
C LEU A 91 4.47 15.17 5.25
N ALA A 92 5.45 15.57 6.06
CA ALA A 92 5.58 15.14 7.46
C ALA A 92 4.38 15.54 8.36
N ARG A 93 3.61 16.57 7.97
CA ARG A 93 2.39 17.01 8.67
C ARG A 93 1.11 16.36 8.14
N THR A 94 1.21 15.55 7.10
CA THR A 94 0.05 14.90 6.48
C THR A 94 -0.64 13.98 7.49
N ALA A 95 -1.96 14.08 7.58
CA ALA A 95 -2.79 13.14 8.33
C ALA A 95 -3.31 12.04 7.40
N ILE A 96 -3.37 10.82 7.92
CA ILE A 96 -3.90 9.64 7.25
C ILE A 96 -5.17 9.26 7.99
N GLU A 97 -6.28 9.22 7.25
CA GLU A 97 -7.56 8.74 7.72
C GLU A 97 -7.85 7.41 7.05
N VAL A 98 -8.33 6.45 7.82
CA VAL A 98 -8.77 5.15 7.31
C VAL A 98 -10.19 4.88 7.78
N GLU A 99 -10.98 4.29 6.90
CA GLU A 99 -12.31 3.78 7.21
C GLU A 99 -12.49 2.45 6.48
N VAL A 100 -13.02 1.45 7.20
CA VAL A 100 -13.49 0.20 6.59
C VAL A 100 -14.97 0.07 6.87
N THR A 101 -15.75 -0.12 5.81
CA THR A 101 -17.21 -0.38 5.90
C THR A 101 -17.54 -1.74 5.31
N GLY A 102 -18.31 -2.53 6.05
CA GLY A 102 -18.80 -3.84 5.62
C GLY A 102 -20.27 -3.78 5.22
N GLU A 103 -20.67 -4.67 4.32
CA GLU A 103 -22.09 -4.86 3.94
C GLU A 103 -22.94 -5.41 5.11
N ASP A 104 -22.28 -5.97 6.14
CA ASP A 104 -22.86 -6.39 7.41
C ASP A 104 -23.12 -5.23 8.39
N GLY A 105 -22.93 -3.97 7.95
CA GLY A 105 -23.10 -2.78 8.78
C GLY A 105 -21.90 -2.51 9.71
N PHE A 106 -20.82 -3.29 9.61
CA PHE A 106 -19.59 -3.04 10.35
C PHE A 106 -18.94 -1.74 9.88
N THR A 107 -18.41 -0.96 10.82
CA THR A 107 -17.57 0.21 10.51
C THR A 107 -16.46 0.33 11.54
N ILE A 108 -15.25 0.56 11.05
CA ILE A 108 -14.10 1.02 11.85
C ILE A 108 -13.49 2.21 11.13
N ALA A 109 -13.11 3.23 11.89
CA ALA A 109 -12.40 4.38 11.38
C ALA A 109 -11.33 4.82 12.36
N ASP A 110 -10.22 5.34 11.83
CA ASP A 110 -9.12 5.86 12.62
C ASP A 110 -8.42 7.00 11.86
N THR A 111 -7.67 7.81 12.57
CA THR A 111 -6.90 8.92 12.00
C THR A 111 -5.62 9.13 12.80
N TYR A 112 -4.49 9.19 12.10
CA TYR A 112 -3.20 9.45 12.70
C TYR A 112 -2.33 10.33 11.80
N PRO A 113 -1.46 11.17 12.38
CA PRO A 113 -0.51 11.95 11.60
C PRO A 113 0.64 11.07 11.12
N LEU A 114 1.23 11.39 9.96
CA LEU A 114 2.43 10.71 9.46
C LEU A 114 3.60 10.82 10.46
N SER A 115 3.66 11.92 11.21
CA SER A 115 4.65 12.14 12.27
C SER A 115 4.55 11.16 13.44
N ALA A 116 3.50 10.34 13.54
CA ALA A 116 3.42 9.26 14.52
C ALA A 116 4.32 8.07 14.19
N ILE A 117 4.80 7.95 12.94
CA ILE A 117 5.79 6.94 12.54
C ILE A 117 7.16 7.32 13.11
N SER A 118 7.84 6.36 13.75
CA SER A 118 9.06 6.63 14.54
C SER A 118 10.28 7.09 13.74
N ARG A 119 10.30 6.87 12.42
CA ARG A 119 11.43 7.19 11.53
C ARG A 119 10.97 8.14 10.45
N SER A 120 11.83 9.08 10.07
CA SER A 120 11.51 10.02 9.01
C SER A 120 11.48 9.32 7.64
N PRO A 121 10.72 9.83 6.66
CA PRO A 121 10.74 9.30 5.30
C PRO A 121 12.15 9.22 4.71
N GLU A 122 12.98 10.24 4.95
CA GLU A 122 14.36 10.28 4.46
C GLU A 122 15.25 9.23 5.12
N GLU A 123 15.04 8.93 6.40
CA GLU A 123 15.76 7.85 7.08
C GLU A 123 15.40 6.48 6.50
N LEU A 124 14.11 6.24 6.28
CA LEU A 124 13.61 5.00 5.66
C LEU A 124 14.15 4.84 4.23
N VAL A 125 14.18 5.91 3.44
CA VAL A 125 14.77 5.87 2.08
C VAL A 125 16.26 5.60 2.13
N ARG A 126 17.03 6.23 3.03
CA ARG A 126 18.46 5.94 3.20
C ARG A 126 18.71 4.49 3.65
N GLN A 127 17.82 3.92 4.46
CA GLN A 127 17.93 2.52 4.86
C GLN A 127 17.65 1.58 3.68
N ALA A 128 16.68 1.90 2.82
CA ALA A 128 16.31 1.07 1.67
C ALA A 128 17.28 1.20 0.48
N PHE A 129 17.71 2.42 0.16
CA PHE A 129 18.58 2.76 -0.96
C PHE A 129 19.92 3.27 -0.41
N ASN A 130 20.97 2.45 -0.52
CA ASN A 130 22.31 2.75 -0.01
C ASN A 130 23.40 2.03 -0.83
N ALA A 131 24.64 2.00 -0.33
CA ALA A 131 25.76 1.35 -1.01
C ALA A 131 25.61 -0.19 -1.15
N ASP A 132 24.80 -0.81 -0.30
CA ASP A 132 24.57 -2.26 -0.30
C ASP A 132 23.35 -2.67 -1.14
N HIS A 133 22.49 -1.71 -1.53
CA HIS A 133 21.31 -1.97 -2.37
C HIS A 133 20.91 -0.73 -3.19
N GLN A 134 20.85 -0.87 -4.53
CA GLN A 134 20.52 0.21 -5.45
C GLN A 134 19.25 -0.09 -6.25
N TYR A 135 18.53 0.97 -6.63
CA TYR A 135 17.33 0.90 -7.48
C TYR A 135 17.52 1.78 -8.73
N PRO A 136 17.98 1.22 -9.86
CA PRO A 136 18.34 2.00 -11.04
C PRO A 136 17.15 2.73 -11.69
N ASP A 137 15.93 2.27 -11.45
CA ASP A 137 14.69 2.92 -11.91
C ASP A 137 13.96 3.67 -10.78
N GLY A 138 14.53 3.67 -9.57
CA GLY A 138 13.87 4.14 -8.36
C GLY A 138 12.94 3.10 -7.74
N LEU A 139 12.13 3.53 -6.77
CA LEU A 139 11.16 2.68 -6.07
C LEU A 139 9.99 3.50 -5.52
N VAL A 140 8.92 2.81 -5.15
CA VAL A 140 7.91 3.34 -4.24
C VAL A 140 8.14 2.69 -2.87
N LEU A 141 8.32 3.51 -1.84
CA LEU A 141 8.59 3.05 -0.47
C LEU A 141 7.41 3.36 0.44
N PHE A 142 6.77 2.30 0.94
CA PHE A 142 5.79 2.31 2.02
C PHE A 142 6.48 2.70 3.35
N LEU A 143 5.90 3.66 4.08
CA LEU A 143 6.53 4.25 5.27
C LEU A 143 6.16 3.54 6.58
N GLY A 144 5.24 2.58 6.54
CA GLY A 144 4.63 1.93 7.68
C GLY A 144 3.27 2.54 8.03
N THR A 145 2.50 1.80 8.83
CA THR A 145 1.21 2.21 9.37
C THR A 145 1.22 2.29 10.89
N MET A 146 0.42 3.19 11.46
CA MET A 146 0.09 3.19 12.89
C MET A 146 -1.29 2.56 13.17
N PHE A 147 -2.02 2.19 12.11
CA PHE A 147 -3.33 1.58 12.24
C PHE A 147 -3.20 0.16 12.80
N ALA A 148 -3.68 -0.02 14.02
CA ALA A 148 -3.78 -1.32 14.69
C ALA A 148 -5.25 -1.55 15.06
N PRO A 149 -6.04 -2.21 14.20
CA PRO A 149 -7.47 -2.34 14.41
C PRO A 149 -7.78 -3.37 15.51
N ILE A 150 -7.82 -2.90 16.76
CA ILE A 150 -8.13 -3.71 17.95
C ILE A 150 -9.63 -3.95 18.17
N GLN A 151 -10.48 -3.30 17.37
CA GLN A 151 -11.93 -3.50 17.44
C GLN A 151 -12.27 -4.89 16.91
N ASP A 152 -12.88 -5.71 17.76
CA ASP A 152 -13.39 -7.02 17.39
C ASP A 152 -14.48 -6.89 16.31
N ARG A 153 -14.39 -7.73 15.28
CA ARG A 153 -15.45 -7.83 14.27
C ARG A 153 -16.46 -8.94 14.56
N GLU A 154 -15.97 -10.13 14.86
CA GLU A 154 -16.82 -11.31 15.06
C GLU A 154 -16.73 -11.86 16.48
N VAL A 155 -15.52 -12.15 16.94
CA VAL A 155 -15.27 -12.80 18.22
C VAL A 155 -14.57 -11.82 19.16
N PRO A 156 -15.08 -11.64 20.40
CA PRO A 156 -14.40 -10.82 21.40
C PRO A 156 -12.95 -11.25 21.65
N GLY A 157 -12.01 -10.32 21.53
CA GLY A 157 -10.57 -10.53 21.71
C GLY A 157 -9.79 -11.00 20.48
N GLU A 158 -10.43 -11.22 19.33
CA GLU A 158 -9.75 -11.64 18.08
C GLU A 158 -9.38 -10.46 17.16
N GLY A 159 -9.87 -9.26 17.47
CA GLY A 159 -9.62 -8.04 16.71
C GLY A 159 -10.35 -8.00 15.37
N PHE A 160 -9.87 -7.11 14.50
CA PHE A 160 -10.46 -6.91 13.18
C PHE A 160 -9.94 -7.93 12.17
N THR A 161 -10.84 -8.40 11.31
CA THR A 161 -10.51 -9.12 10.07
C THR A 161 -11.43 -8.68 8.95
N HIS A 162 -10.96 -8.70 7.69
CA HIS A 162 -11.84 -8.38 6.58
C HIS A 162 -12.90 -9.45 6.34
N LYS A 163 -14.04 -9.00 5.79
CA LYS A 163 -14.98 -9.84 5.06
C LYS A 163 -14.97 -9.44 3.60
N LEU A 164 -15.39 -10.36 2.74
CA LEU A 164 -15.55 -10.08 1.31
C LEU A 164 -16.54 -8.93 1.13
N GLY A 165 -16.25 -8.06 0.17
CA GLY A 165 -17.07 -6.89 -0.12
C GLY A 165 -16.75 -5.65 0.72
N ASP A 166 -15.95 -5.77 1.80
CA ASP A 166 -15.49 -4.62 2.59
C ASP A 166 -14.93 -3.52 1.69
N ILE A 167 -15.32 -2.28 1.98
CA ILE A 167 -14.76 -1.09 1.34
C ILE A 167 -13.75 -0.47 2.29
N VAL A 168 -12.48 -0.48 1.87
CA VAL A 168 -11.39 0.23 2.54
C VAL A 168 -11.22 1.58 1.87
N THR A 169 -11.39 2.64 2.64
CA THR A 169 -11.10 4.01 2.20
C THR A 169 -9.94 4.56 3.02
N ILE A 170 -8.85 4.89 2.34
CA ILE A 170 -7.69 5.59 2.90
C ILE A 170 -7.69 6.98 2.29
N ARG A 171 -7.65 8.02 3.11
CA ARG A 171 -7.71 9.40 2.61
C ARG A 171 -6.79 10.32 3.37
N SER A 172 -6.43 11.39 2.68
CA SER A 172 -5.62 12.48 3.19
C SER A 172 -5.94 13.73 2.38
N ARG A 173 -5.95 14.89 3.04
CA ARG A 173 -6.27 16.16 2.39
C ARG A 173 -5.37 16.43 1.18
N GLU A 174 -4.08 16.18 1.31
CA GLU A 174 -3.07 16.49 0.28
C GLU A 174 -2.95 15.40 -0.79
N LEU A 175 -3.36 14.17 -0.47
CA LEU A 175 -3.12 12.99 -1.31
C LEU A 175 -4.40 12.39 -1.91
N GLY A 176 -5.59 12.90 -1.57
CA GLY A 176 -6.86 12.41 -2.09
C GLY A 176 -7.39 11.19 -1.34
N ALA A 177 -8.07 10.28 -2.04
CA ALA A 177 -8.62 9.07 -1.45
C ALA A 177 -8.35 7.84 -2.32
N LEU A 178 -7.78 6.81 -1.71
CA LEU A 178 -7.61 5.46 -2.24
C LEU A 178 -8.73 4.59 -1.68
N VAL A 179 -9.63 4.13 -2.54
CA VAL A 179 -10.78 3.30 -2.17
C VAL A 179 -10.66 1.96 -2.86
N ASN A 180 -10.71 0.87 -2.12
CA ASN A 180 -10.64 -0.49 -2.67
C ASN A 180 -11.68 -1.40 -2.04
N ARG A 181 -12.11 -2.42 -2.79
CA ARG A 181 -13.04 -3.45 -2.32
C ARG A 181 -12.30 -4.76 -2.04
N VAL A 182 -12.56 -5.41 -0.92
CA VAL A 182 -11.92 -6.69 -0.59
C VAL A 182 -12.55 -7.85 -1.36
N ASN A 183 -11.69 -8.68 -1.96
CA ASN A 183 -12.06 -9.96 -2.56
C ASN A 183 -10.95 -11.01 -2.33
N HIS A 184 -11.17 -12.25 -2.72
CA HIS A 184 -10.14 -13.28 -2.67
C HIS A 184 -9.16 -13.15 -3.84
N CYS A 185 -7.87 -13.33 -3.55
CA CYS A 185 -6.79 -13.25 -4.54
C CYS A 185 -7.03 -14.09 -5.80
N ASP A 186 -7.65 -15.28 -5.66
CA ASP A 186 -7.93 -16.23 -6.74
C ASP A 186 -9.21 -15.91 -7.54
N LYS A 187 -9.98 -14.91 -7.11
CA LYS A 187 -11.19 -14.42 -7.79
C LYS A 187 -10.97 -13.08 -8.47
N ILE A 188 -9.99 -12.30 -8.03
CA ILE A 188 -9.57 -11.07 -8.67
C ILE A 188 -8.90 -11.39 -10.00
N ALA A 189 -9.11 -10.52 -11.00
CA ALA A 189 -8.49 -10.65 -12.32
C ALA A 189 -6.96 -10.87 -12.19
N PRO A 190 -6.38 -11.85 -12.90
CA PRO A 190 -4.94 -12.06 -12.87
C PRO A 190 -4.18 -10.84 -13.40
N TRP A 191 -3.12 -10.47 -12.69
CA TRP A 191 -2.15 -9.51 -13.20
C TRP A 191 -1.41 -10.10 -14.41
N THR A 192 -1.57 -9.48 -15.58
CA THR A 192 -0.98 -9.93 -16.86
C THR A 192 -0.09 -8.89 -17.53
N PHE A 193 -0.04 -7.66 -17.00
CA PHE A 193 0.73 -6.56 -17.57
C PHE A 193 2.04 -6.32 -16.79
N GLY A 194 3.11 -7.00 -17.20
CA GLY A 194 4.46 -6.83 -16.65
C GLY A 194 5.38 -5.95 -17.50
N SER A 195 6.64 -5.82 -17.10
CA SER A 195 7.65 -4.98 -17.78
C SER A 195 7.81 -5.30 -19.27
N LEU A 196 7.76 -6.58 -19.67
CA LEU A 196 7.83 -6.97 -21.08
C LEU A 196 6.63 -6.44 -21.89
N ALA A 197 5.43 -6.44 -21.30
CA ALA A 197 4.22 -5.90 -21.92
C ALA A 197 4.32 -4.37 -22.06
N LEU A 198 4.85 -3.69 -21.04
CA LEU A 198 5.15 -2.26 -21.08
C LEU A 198 6.11 -1.93 -22.22
N MET A 199 7.26 -2.61 -22.31
CA MET A 199 8.25 -2.36 -23.37
C MET A 199 7.68 -2.61 -24.77
N ARG A 200 6.89 -3.68 -24.94
CA ARG A 200 6.19 -3.95 -26.21
C ARG A 200 5.18 -2.85 -26.55
N ASN A 201 4.41 -2.35 -25.57
CA ASN A 201 3.47 -1.25 -25.78
C ASN A 201 4.19 0.02 -26.24
N LEU A 202 5.32 0.37 -25.60
CA LEU A 202 6.12 1.54 -25.97
C LEU A 202 6.72 1.40 -27.37
N ALA A 203 7.28 0.23 -27.70
CA ALA A 203 7.81 -0.06 -29.04
C ALA A 203 6.74 0.12 -30.13
N GLN A 204 5.56 -0.48 -29.94
CA GLN A 204 4.45 -0.41 -30.91
C GLN A 204 3.98 1.03 -31.15
N ARG A 205 4.16 1.91 -30.16
CA ARG A 205 3.80 3.34 -30.23
C ARG A 205 4.95 4.22 -30.74
N GLY A 206 6.10 3.65 -31.08
CA GLY A 206 7.29 4.40 -31.52
C GLY A 206 7.91 5.26 -30.39
N LEU A 207 7.73 4.85 -29.14
CA LEU A 207 8.22 5.57 -27.94
C LEU A 207 9.52 4.97 -27.36
N LEU A 208 10.07 3.93 -28.00
CA LEU A 208 11.42 3.47 -27.71
C LEU A 208 12.36 4.07 -28.76
N THR A 209 13.37 4.79 -28.28
CA THR A 209 14.45 5.35 -29.08
C THR A 209 15.58 4.36 -29.24
#